data_AF-A0A2N1RRK9-F1
#
_entry.id   AF-A0A2N1RRK9-F1
#
_cell.length_a   1.000
_cell.length_b   1.000
_cell.length_c   1.000
_cell.angle_alpha   90.00
_cell.angle_beta   90.00
_cell.angle_gamma   90.00
#
_symmetry.space_group_name_H-M   'P 1'
#
loop_
_entity.id
_entity.type
_entity.pdbx_description
1 polymer ?
#
loop_
_entity_poly.entity_id
_entity_poly.type
_entity_poly.pdbx_seq_one_letter_code
_entity_poly.pdbx_strand_id
1 'polypeptide(L)'
;MSTLFLIRHAQGSFGNENYDKLSETGKKQARILAEYFIKIGIRFDEIYSGTLERHRDTANEYISASKAKDIIIPEIIYDARLNEYNAEDVFTILLPVLLSDKPDLKVHFDKLFTDKKSFQIIFKEIMKMWTSGNY
;
A
#
# COMPACT_ATOMS: atom_id res chain seq x y z
N MET A 1 -19.28 14.09 19.16
CA MET A 1 -17.84 13.92 18.96
C MET A 1 -17.67 12.88 17.86
N SER A 2 -16.87 13.19 16.84
CA SER A 2 -16.69 12.30 15.67
C SER A 2 -15.39 11.51 15.80
N THR A 3 -15.36 10.29 15.26
CA THR A 3 -14.18 9.42 15.29
C THR A 3 -13.78 9.08 13.86
N LEU A 4 -12.50 9.22 13.53
CA LEU A 4 -11.93 8.82 12.24
C LEU A 4 -10.99 7.63 12.44
N PHE A 5 -11.19 6.57 11.67
CA PHE A 5 -10.29 5.42 11.63
C PHE A 5 -9.47 5.48 10.34
N LEU A 6 -8.14 5.38 10.48
CA LEU A 6 -7.22 5.26 9.35
C LEU A 6 -6.66 3.85 9.34
N ILE A 7 -7.06 3.07 8.33
CA ILE A 7 -6.60 1.69 8.13
C ILE A 7 -5.67 1.68 6.91
N ARG A 8 -4.41 1.30 7.12
CA ARG A 8 -3.51 0.99 6.02
C ARG A 8 -3.94 -0.32 5.37
N HIS A 9 -3.86 -0.41 4.04
CA HIS A 9 -4.08 -1.68 3.33
C HIS A 9 -3.22 -2.81 3.93
N ALA A 10 -3.74 -4.03 3.94
CA ALA A 10 -3.01 -5.17 4.44
C ALA A 10 -1.87 -5.57 3.49
N GLN A 11 -1.03 -6.53 3.90
CA GLN A 11 0.17 -6.90 3.14
C GLN A 11 -0.13 -7.29 1.68
N GLY A 12 0.41 -6.52 0.73
CA GLY A 12 0.36 -6.82 -0.71
C GLY A 12 1.19 -8.04 -1.11
N SER A 13 0.95 -8.54 -2.31
CA SER A 13 1.68 -9.65 -2.92
C SER A 13 3.01 -9.18 -3.51
N PHE A 14 4.11 -9.34 -2.77
CA PHE A 14 5.45 -9.02 -3.29
C PHE A 14 5.91 -10.06 -4.33
N GLY A 15 6.25 -9.61 -5.55
CA GLY A 15 6.89 -10.44 -6.57
C GLY A 15 5.98 -11.36 -7.39
N ASN A 16 4.65 -11.18 -7.33
CA ASN A 16 3.71 -11.87 -8.21
C ASN A 16 3.34 -11.00 -9.43
N GLU A 17 2.92 -11.62 -10.54
CA GLU A 17 2.52 -10.93 -11.79
C GLU A 17 1.47 -9.84 -11.58
N ASN A 18 0.56 -10.02 -10.61
CA ASN A 18 -0.29 -8.96 -10.11
C ASN A 18 0.16 -8.55 -8.70
N TYR A 19 1.02 -7.52 -8.64
CA TYR A 19 1.52 -6.96 -7.39
C TYR A 19 0.42 -6.22 -6.60
N ASP A 20 -0.62 -5.74 -7.27
CA ASP A 20 -1.65 -4.89 -6.66
C ASP A 20 -2.72 -5.67 -5.88
N LYS A 21 -2.53 -6.96 -5.59
CA LYS A 21 -3.45 -7.74 -4.76
C LYS A 21 -2.90 -8.03 -3.37
N LEU A 22 -3.78 -8.33 -2.41
CA LEU A 22 -3.33 -8.82 -1.11
C LEU A 22 -2.61 -10.17 -1.23
N SER A 23 -1.58 -10.36 -0.40
CA SER A 23 -1.01 -11.69 -0.15
C SER A 23 -1.98 -12.52 0.71
N GLU A 24 -1.78 -13.84 0.77
CA GLU A 24 -2.56 -14.70 1.68
C GLU A 24 -2.43 -14.26 3.14
N THR A 25 -1.25 -13.77 3.54
CA THR A 25 -1.05 -13.14 4.85
C THR A 25 -1.84 -11.84 4.97
N GLY A 26 -1.86 -11.01 3.92
CA GLY A 26 -2.63 -9.77 3.88
C GLY A 26 -4.13 -9.98 4.07
N LYS A 27 -4.71 -10.97 3.38
CA LYS A 27 -6.12 -11.35 3.56
C LYS A 27 -6.42 -11.73 5.01
N LYS A 28 -5.57 -12.56 5.62
CA LYS A 28 -5.70 -12.93 7.05
C LYS A 28 -5.62 -11.72 7.98
N GLN A 29 -4.68 -10.80 7.73
CA GLN A 29 -4.55 -9.57 8.52
C GLN A 29 -5.82 -8.72 8.46
N ALA A 30 -6.34 -8.47 7.26
CA ALA A 30 -7.55 -7.69 7.05
C ALA A 30 -8.78 -8.36 7.68
N ARG A 31 -8.89 -9.69 7.57
CA ARG A 31 -9.95 -10.48 8.20
C ARG A 31 -9.94 -10.40 9.72
N ILE A 32 -8.77 -10.55 10.35
CA ILE A 32 -8.63 -10.46 11.81
C ILE A 32 -9.06 -9.07 12.31
N LEU A 33 -8.67 -8.01 11.60
CA LEU A 33 -9.07 -6.65 11.96
C LEU A 33 -10.60 -6.47 11.85
N ALA A 34 -11.20 -6.98 10.78
CA ALA A 34 -12.64 -6.93 10.58
C ALA A 34 -13.42 -7.65 11.69
N GLU A 35 -13.01 -8.88 12.02
CA GLU A 35 -13.61 -9.66 13.10
C GLU A 35 -13.46 -8.98 14.46
N TYR A 36 -12.30 -8.35 14.70
CA TYR A 36 -12.07 -7.57 15.91
C TYR A 36 -13.02 -6.37 16.00
N PHE A 37 -13.13 -5.55 14.96
CA PHE A 37 -14.05 -4.40 14.92
C PHE A 37 -15.50 -4.82 15.16
N ILE A 38 -15.94 -5.92 14.53
CA ILE A 38 -17.28 -6.47 14.75
C ILE A 38 -17.45 -6.89 16.22
N LYS A 39 -16.47 -7.61 16.79
CA LYS A 39 -16.49 -8.09 18.17
C LYS A 39 -16.61 -6.97 19.19
N ILE A 40 -15.92 -5.84 18.97
CA ILE A 40 -15.97 -4.69 19.89
C ILE A 40 -17.11 -3.70 19.55
N GLY A 41 -17.97 -4.04 18.59
CA GLY A 41 -19.16 -3.24 18.27
C GLY A 41 -18.89 -1.99 17.44
N ILE A 42 -17.73 -1.86 16.78
CA ILE A 42 -17.46 -0.76 15.87
C ILE A 42 -18.40 -0.86 14.65
N ARG A 43 -19.03 0.26 14.32
CA ARG A 43 -19.85 0.48 13.13
C ARG A 43 -19.38 1.77 12.46
N PHE A 44 -19.37 1.77 11.14
CA PHE A 44 -18.99 2.94 10.35
C PHE A 44 -20.23 3.53 9.71
N ASP A 45 -20.39 4.84 9.82
CA ASP A 45 -21.42 5.58 9.09
C ASP A 45 -21.01 5.79 7.62
N GLU A 46 -19.70 5.90 7.36
CA GLU A 46 -19.12 6.11 6.04
C GLU A 46 -17.81 5.33 5.89
N ILE A 47 -17.52 4.82 4.68
CA ILE A 47 -16.29 4.09 4.37
C ILE A 47 -15.68 4.64 3.08
N TYR A 48 -14.41 5.04 3.15
CA TYR A 48 -13.63 5.52 2.02
C TYR A 48 -12.43 4.60 1.78
N SER A 49 -12.10 4.35 0.51
CA SER A 49 -10.93 3.54 0.14
C SER A 49 -10.30 4.05 -1.15
N GLY A 50 -9.01 3.80 -1.32
CA GLY A 50 -8.36 4.00 -2.62
C GLY A 50 -8.89 3.02 -3.67
N THR A 51 -8.60 3.30 -4.93
CA THR A 51 -9.05 2.50 -6.07
C THR A 51 -8.15 1.31 -6.36
N LEU A 52 -6.97 1.21 -5.73
CA LEU A 52 -6.03 0.10 -5.92
C LEU A 52 -6.61 -1.22 -5.40
N GLU A 53 -6.28 -2.33 -6.07
CA GLU A 53 -6.88 -3.64 -5.78
C GLU A 53 -6.62 -4.07 -4.33
N ARG A 54 -5.41 -3.86 -3.79
CA ARG A 54 -5.09 -4.19 -2.39
C ARG A 54 -5.85 -3.34 -1.37
N HIS A 55 -6.24 -2.11 -1.74
CA HIS A 55 -7.09 -1.24 -0.90
C HIS A 55 -8.52 -1.76 -0.90
N ARG A 56 -9.05 -2.11 -2.09
CA ARG A 56 -10.37 -2.72 -2.26
C ARG A 56 -10.48 -4.03 -1.50
N ASP A 57 -9.50 -4.92 -1.67
CA ASP A 57 -9.44 -6.22 -1.00
C ASP A 57 -9.43 -6.07 0.52
N THR A 58 -8.66 -5.12 1.06
CA THR A 58 -8.63 -4.85 2.51
C THR A 58 -10.00 -4.44 3.02
N ALA A 59 -10.69 -3.55 2.31
CA ALA A 59 -12.03 -3.11 2.68
C ALA A 59 -13.08 -4.23 2.51
N ASN A 60 -12.95 -5.05 1.47
CA ASN A 60 -13.83 -6.18 1.18
C ASN A 60 -13.81 -7.25 2.26
N GLU A 61 -12.69 -7.43 2.98
CA GLU A 61 -12.66 -8.34 4.13
C GLU A 61 -13.58 -7.89 5.26
N TYR A 62 -13.66 -6.57 5.53
CA TYR A 62 -14.63 -6.00 6.47
C TYR A 62 -16.07 -6.18 6.01
N ILE A 63 -16.32 -5.94 4.72
CA ILE A 63 -17.66 -6.15 4.13
C ILE A 63 -18.10 -7.60 4.29
N SER A 64 -17.22 -8.53 3.90
CA SER A 64 -17.51 -9.96 3.93
C SER A 64 -17.74 -10.46 5.35
N ALA A 65 -16.95 -9.99 6.32
CA ALA A 65 -17.13 -10.34 7.74
C ALA A 65 -18.44 -9.78 8.30
N SER A 66 -18.80 -8.55 7.92
CA SER A 66 -20.02 -7.88 8.38
C SER A 66 -21.27 -8.53 7.81
N LYS A 67 -21.28 -8.85 6.51
CA LYS A 67 -22.38 -9.57 5.84
C LYS A 67 -22.60 -10.96 6.43
N ALA A 68 -21.54 -11.68 6.79
CA ALA A 68 -21.64 -12.98 7.45
C ALA A 68 -22.28 -12.93 8.86
N LYS A 69 -22.51 -11.72 9.40
CA LYS A 69 -23.15 -11.46 10.70
C LYS A 69 -24.43 -10.63 10.55
N ASP A 70 -24.96 -10.50 9.33
CA ASP A 70 -26.13 -9.68 9.02
C ASP A 70 -26.00 -8.21 9.46
N ILE A 71 -24.76 -7.70 9.52
CA ILE A 71 -24.48 -6.30 9.84
C ILE A 71 -24.60 -5.48 8.57
N ILE A 72 -25.50 -4.51 8.59
CA ILE A 72 -25.65 -3.50 7.54
C ILE A 72 -24.43 -2.59 7.57
N ILE A 73 -23.86 -2.36 6.39
CA ILE A 73 -22.71 -1.48 6.17
C ILE A 73 -23.08 -0.40 5.15
N PRO A 74 -22.48 0.79 5.23
CA PRO A 74 -22.62 1.80 4.19
C PRO A 74 -21.96 1.34 2.88
N GLU A 75 -22.30 2.01 1.79
CA GLU A 75 -21.58 1.86 0.53
C GLU A 75 -20.14 2.36 0.69
N ILE A 76 -19.19 1.73 0.01
CA ILE A 76 -17.80 2.19 -0.02
C ILE A 76 -17.63 3.21 -1.12
N ILE A 77 -17.12 4.39 -0.75
CA ILE A 77 -16.74 5.44 -1.68
C ILE A 77 -15.27 5.23 -2.07
N TYR A 78 -15.05 4.91 -3.35
CA TYR A 78 -13.71 4.75 -3.90
C TYR A 78 -13.19 6.07 -4.46
N ASP A 79 -12.00 6.49 -4.03
CA ASP A 79 -11.38 7.75 -4.44
C ASP A 79 -9.90 7.56 -4.78
N ALA A 80 -9.52 7.82 -6.04
CA ALA A 80 -8.16 7.67 -6.51
C ALA A 80 -7.16 8.62 -5.82
N ARG A 81 -7.64 9.70 -5.19
CA ARG A 81 -6.81 10.62 -4.39
C ARG A 81 -6.29 9.97 -3.10
N LEU A 82 -6.86 8.84 -2.70
CA LEU A 82 -6.39 8.03 -1.55
C LEU A 82 -5.39 6.94 -1.94
N ASN A 83 -5.07 6.80 -3.24
CA ASN A 83 -4.04 5.87 -3.69
C ASN A 83 -2.66 6.32 -3.22
N GLU A 84 -1.71 5.39 -3.15
CA GLU A 84 -0.30 5.73 -2.95
C GLU A 84 0.24 6.56 -4.11
N TYR A 85 1.30 7.31 -3.83
CA TYR A 85 2.07 8.00 -4.85
C TYR A 85 2.59 7.02 -5.90
N ASN A 86 2.79 7.50 -7.13
CA ASN A 86 3.37 6.67 -8.20
C ASN A 86 4.86 6.46 -7.95
N ALA A 87 5.19 5.37 -7.25
CA ALA A 87 6.57 5.01 -6.93
C ALA A 87 7.39 4.66 -8.18
N GLU A 88 6.77 4.14 -9.24
CA GLU A 88 7.44 3.80 -10.50
C GLU A 88 7.93 5.04 -11.22
N ASP A 89 7.08 6.07 -11.33
CA ASP A 89 7.47 7.35 -11.94
C ASP A 89 8.57 8.03 -11.13
N VAL A 90 8.42 8.10 -9.80
CA VAL A 90 9.44 8.67 -8.91
C VAL A 90 10.76 7.94 -9.11
N PHE A 91 10.73 6.61 -9.15
CA PHE A 91 11.93 5.80 -9.33
C PHE A 91 12.57 6.01 -10.70
N THR A 92 11.79 5.92 -11.77
CA THR A 92 12.28 5.98 -13.16
C THR A 92 12.83 7.36 -13.50
N ILE A 93 12.19 8.44 -13.04
CA ILE A 93 12.62 9.82 -13.30
C ILE A 93 13.90 10.15 -12.53
N LEU A 94 13.99 9.74 -11.27
CA LEU A 94 15.08 10.13 -10.39
C LEU A 94 16.31 9.22 -10.45
N LEU A 95 16.16 7.97 -10.92
CA LEU A 95 17.29 7.04 -10.99
C LEU A 95 18.47 7.57 -11.82
N PRO A 96 18.29 8.16 -13.02
CA PRO A 96 19.42 8.72 -13.79
C PRO A 96 20.09 9.91 -13.10
N VAL A 97 19.31 10.76 -12.42
CA VAL A 97 19.83 11.90 -11.64
C VAL A 97 20.67 11.40 -10.48
N LEU A 98 20.17 10.40 -9.73
CA LEU A 98 20.89 9.78 -8.63
C LEU A 98 22.22 9.17 -9.09
N LEU A 99 22.23 8.43 -10.21
CA LEU A 99 23.45 7.80 -10.72
C LEU A 99 24.47 8.81 -11.25
N SER A 100 24.01 10.01 -11.64
CA SER A 100 24.89 11.11 -12.05
C SER A 100 25.54 11.79 -10.83
N ASP A 101 24.77 12.02 -9.76
CA ASP A 101 25.26 12.60 -8.49
C ASP A 101 26.12 11.62 -7.69
N LYS A 102 25.77 10.32 -7.73
CA LYS A 102 26.44 9.25 -6.97
C LYS A 102 26.83 8.06 -7.85
N PRO A 103 27.91 8.18 -8.65
CA PRO A 103 28.37 7.11 -9.53
C PRO A 103 28.69 5.79 -8.81
N ASP A 104 29.10 5.84 -7.54
CA ASP A 104 29.42 4.65 -6.73
C ASP A 104 28.21 3.71 -6.54
N LEU A 105 26.99 4.22 -6.69
CA LEU A 105 25.77 3.42 -6.60
C LEU A 105 25.53 2.53 -7.83
N LYS A 106 26.32 2.68 -8.89
CA LYS A 106 26.19 1.86 -10.11
C LYS A 106 26.37 0.36 -9.84
N VAL A 107 27.19 -0.02 -8.84
CA VAL A 107 27.36 -1.41 -8.41
C VAL A 107 26.05 -2.04 -7.89
N HIS A 108 25.14 -1.23 -7.36
CA HIS A 108 23.82 -1.66 -6.91
C HIS A 108 22.79 -1.63 -8.02
N PHE A 109 22.91 -0.70 -8.97
CA PHE A 109 22.05 -0.65 -10.15
C PHE A 109 22.15 -1.93 -10.99
N ASP A 110 23.35 -2.45 -11.22
CA ASP A 110 23.56 -3.68 -12.00
C ASP A 110 22.86 -4.91 -11.40
N LYS A 111 22.51 -4.85 -10.10
CA LYS A 111 21.85 -5.92 -9.33
C LYS A 111 20.44 -5.53 -8.89
N LEU A 112 19.88 -4.45 -9.41
CA LEU A 112 18.69 -3.82 -8.88
C LEU A 112 17.48 -4.77 -8.80
N PHE A 113 17.28 -5.58 -9.83
CA PHE A 113 16.13 -6.49 -9.93
C PHE A 113 16.40 -7.89 -9.38
N THR A 114 17.66 -8.20 -9.03
CA THR A 114 18.08 -9.56 -8.61
C THR A 114 18.54 -9.63 -7.15
N ASP A 115 18.92 -8.50 -6.55
CA ASP A 115 19.35 -8.42 -5.16
C ASP A 115 18.49 -7.44 -4.36
N LYS A 116 17.75 -7.97 -3.39
CA LYS A 116 16.88 -7.16 -2.51
C LYS A 116 17.66 -6.08 -1.77
N LYS A 117 18.92 -6.35 -1.38
CA LYS A 117 19.73 -5.35 -0.66
C LYS A 117 20.07 -4.18 -1.57
N SER A 118 20.48 -4.45 -2.80
CA SER A 118 20.78 -3.44 -3.81
C SER A 118 19.53 -2.61 -4.18
N PHE A 119 18.37 -3.25 -4.35
CA PHE A 119 17.10 -2.54 -4.49
C PHE A 119 16.83 -1.57 -3.34
N GLN A 120 16.95 -2.03 -2.10
CA GLN A 120 16.70 -1.20 -0.91
C GLN A 120 17.66 0.00 -0.82
N ILE A 121 18.93 -0.18 -1.19
CA ILE A 121 19.92 0.91 -1.20
C ILE A 121 19.53 2.00 -2.21
N ILE A 122 19.27 1.61 -3.46
CA ILE A 122 18.87 2.57 -4.52
C ILE A 122 17.54 3.23 -4.18
N PHE A 123 16.53 2.44 -3.80
CA PHE A 123 15.20 2.92 -3.45
C PHE A 123 15.27 3.95 -2.32
N LYS A 124 16.05 3.69 -1.26
CA LYS A 124 16.24 4.62 -0.15
C LYS A 124 16.80 5.96 -0.61
N GLU A 125 17.83 5.95 -1.46
CA GLU A 125 18.47 7.18 -1.93
C GLU A 125 17.55 7.98 -2.88
N ILE A 126 16.80 7.30 -3.75
CA ILE A 126 15.77 7.93 -4.59
C ILE A 126 14.70 8.59 -3.73
N MET A 127 14.16 7.89 -2.74
CA MET A 127 13.11 8.44 -1.87
C MET A 127 13.61 9.62 -1.04
N LYS A 128 14.87 9.58 -0.59
CA LYS A 128 15.52 10.70 0.09
C LYS A 128 15.64 11.92 -0.84
N MET A 129 16.05 11.70 -2.08
CA MET A 129 16.18 12.77 -3.08
C MET A 129 14.81 13.39 -3.37
N TRP A 130 13.80 12.56 -3.68
CA TRP A 130 12.42 12.99 -3.95
C TRP A 130 11.83 13.83 -2.81
N THR A 131 11.92 13.33 -1.58
CA THR A 131 11.31 14.00 -0.41
C THR A 131 12.06 15.25 0.02
N SER A 132 13.33 15.41 -0.37
CA SER A 132 14.12 16.61 -0.08
C SER A 132 13.85 17.79 -1.01
N GLY A 133 13.29 17.54 -2.21
CA GLY A 133 13.11 18.56 -3.25
C GLY A 133 14.41 18.99 -3.95
N ASN A 134 15.55 18.37 -3.62
CA ASN A 134 16.84 18.66 -4.24
C ASN A 134 17.08 17.71 -5.41
N TYR A 135 16.71 18.12 -6.62
CA TYR A 135 16.96 17.42 -7.89
C TYR A 135 17.20 18.40 -9.03
#